data_AF-A0A9X1PTY9-F1
#
_entry.id   AF-A0A9X1PTY9-F1
#
_cell.length_a   1.000
_cell.length_b   1.000
_cell.length_c   1.000
_cell.angle_alpha   90.00
_cell.angle_beta   90.00
_cell.angle_gamma   90.00
#
_symmetry.space_group_name_H-M   'P 1'
#
loop_
_entity.id
_entity.type
_entity.pdbx_description
1 polymer ?
#
loop_
_entity_poly.entity_id
_entity_poly.type
_entity_poly.pdbx_seq_one_letter_code
_entity_poly.pdbx_strand_id
1 'polypeptide(L)'
;MTEANVVHVFLSRGRFSSLEEIRNYVDAGWPENGDAKPSVFMGDTGIIELEPMCVEAIHAQDDGHLTPVVPEILLRGASYADQWLPQVESTELADAAICVFAPNVVTNPHGTALHHLGGFTYHA
;
A
#
# COMPACT_ATOMS: atom_id res chain seq x y z
N MET A 1 -1.11 -10.35 -25.66
CA MET A 1 -2.17 -9.99 -24.69
C MET A 1 -1.43 -9.60 -23.43
N THR A 2 -1.45 -8.34 -23.03
CA THR A 2 -0.90 -7.93 -21.74
C THR A 2 -1.79 -8.53 -20.66
N GLU A 3 -1.24 -9.37 -19.79
CA GLU A 3 -1.99 -9.87 -18.63
C GLU A 3 -2.38 -8.70 -17.73
N ALA A 4 -3.57 -8.76 -17.17
CA ALA A 4 -4.06 -7.72 -16.29
C ALA A 4 -3.46 -7.95 -14.89
N ASN A 5 -2.81 -6.93 -14.33
CA ASN A 5 -2.17 -6.98 -13.03
C ASN A 5 -3.15 -6.51 -11.94
N VAL A 6 -2.87 -6.85 -10.68
CA VAL A 6 -3.67 -6.45 -9.52
C VAL A 6 -2.85 -5.57 -8.59
N VAL A 7 -3.44 -4.46 -8.13
CA VAL A 7 -2.94 -3.66 -7.00
C VAL A 7 -3.80 -3.95 -5.78
N HIS A 8 -3.17 -4.32 -4.65
CA HIS A 8 -3.84 -4.42 -3.37
C HIS A 8 -3.71 -3.10 -2.61
N VAL A 9 -4.83 -2.54 -2.17
CA VAL A 9 -4.86 -1.25 -1.46
C VAL A 9 -5.21 -1.48 0.00
N PHE A 10 -4.38 -0.93 0.88
CA PHE A 10 -4.57 -0.94 2.33
C PHE A 10 -4.72 0.48 2.83
N LEU A 11 -5.74 0.73 3.64
CA LEU A 11 -6.01 2.03 4.24
C LEU A 11 -5.72 2.01 5.74
N SER A 12 -5.35 3.18 6.25
CA SER A 12 -5.15 3.43 7.66
C SER A 12 -5.74 4.78 8.06
N ARG A 13 -6.20 4.86 9.30
CA ARG A 13 -6.55 6.11 9.96
C ARG A 13 -5.88 6.20 11.32
N GLY A 14 -5.04 7.20 11.52
CA GLY A 14 -4.41 7.55 12.80
C GLY A 14 -3.33 6.59 13.28
N ARG A 15 -2.89 5.63 12.45
CA ARG A 15 -1.83 4.67 12.81
C ARG A 15 -0.43 5.23 12.62
N PHE A 16 -0.24 6.03 11.57
CA PHE A 16 1.06 6.54 11.17
C PHE A 16 1.06 8.06 11.33
N SER A 17 2.17 8.59 11.86
CA SER A 17 2.38 10.03 12.06
C SER A 17 3.21 10.68 10.94
N SER A 18 3.84 9.86 10.08
CA SER A 18 4.68 10.30 8.97
C SER A 18 4.81 9.23 7.89
N LEU A 19 5.20 9.62 6.68
CA LEU A 19 5.59 8.68 5.62
C LEU A 19 6.74 7.75 6.04
N GLU A 20 7.69 8.23 6.85
CA GLU A 20 8.80 7.43 7.35
C GLU A 20 8.32 6.25 8.22
N GLU A 21 7.30 6.46 9.05
CA GLU A 21 6.70 5.36 9.83
C GLU A 21 6.02 4.31 8.93
N ILE A 22 5.38 4.74 7.84
CA ILE A 22 4.81 3.80 6.85
C ILE A 22 5.94 2.99 6.21
N ARG A 23 7.02 3.64 5.79
CA ARG A 23 8.18 2.97 5.17
C ARG A 23 8.85 1.99 6.12
N ASN A 24 9.05 2.36 7.38
CA ASN A 24 9.57 1.44 8.41
C ASN A 24 8.67 0.22 8.66
N TYR A 25 7.36 0.36 8.46
CA TYR A 25 6.42 -0.75 8.58
C TYR A 25 6.45 -1.69 7.36
N VAL A 26 6.68 -1.14 6.16
CA VAL A 26 6.59 -1.82 4.86
C VAL A 26 7.91 -2.41 4.39
N ASP A 27 9.01 -1.66 4.47
CA ASP A 27 10.26 -1.99 3.80
C ASP A 27 11.03 -3.09 4.54
N ALA A 28 11.61 -4.02 3.78
CA ALA A 28 12.47 -5.05 4.34
C ALA A 28 13.73 -4.42 4.96
N GLY A 29 14.16 -4.94 6.10
CA GLY A 29 15.38 -4.49 6.78
C GLY A 29 16.62 -5.19 6.22
N TRP A 30 17.73 -4.46 6.14
CA TRP A 30 19.05 -5.00 5.74
C TRP A 30 20.03 -4.93 6.92
N PRO A 31 19.99 -5.90 7.85
CA PRO A 31 20.97 -6.01 8.93
C PRO A 31 22.40 -6.22 8.40
N GLU A 32 23.38 -5.87 9.23
CA GLU A 32 24.82 -5.90 8.88
C GLU A 32 25.35 -7.28 8.46
N ASN A 33 24.63 -8.36 8.78
CA ASN A 33 24.96 -9.72 8.35
C ASN A 33 24.54 -10.03 6.90
N GLY A 34 23.85 -9.10 6.21
CA GLY A 34 23.50 -9.21 4.80
C GLY A 34 22.23 -10.01 4.50
N ASP A 35 21.58 -10.59 5.51
CA ASP A 35 20.32 -11.33 5.35
C ASP A 35 19.13 -10.37 5.42
N ALA A 36 18.33 -10.29 4.36
CA ALA A 36 17.10 -9.49 4.37
C ALA A 36 16.16 -9.98 5.48
N LYS A 37 15.78 -9.07 6.37
CA LYS A 37 14.76 -9.33 7.40
C LYS A 37 13.40 -8.88 6.86
N PRO A 38 12.38 -9.77 6.81
CA PRO A 38 11.05 -9.38 6.37
C PRO A 38 10.48 -8.29 7.29
N SER A 39 9.76 -7.34 6.70
CA SER A 39 9.08 -6.29 7.45
C SER A 39 7.86 -6.83 8.18
N VAL A 40 7.29 -6.03 9.09
CA VAL A 40 6.06 -6.41 9.79
C VAL A 40 4.92 -6.56 8.77
N PHE A 41 4.81 -5.63 7.82
CA PHE A 41 3.81 -5.69 6.77
C PHE A 41 3.93 -6.95 5.91
N MET A 42 5.15 -7.37 5.54
CA MET A 42 5.37 -8.61 4.78
C MET A 42 4.86 -9.83 5.54
N GLY A 43 5.21 -9.93 6.83
CA GLY A 43 4.75 -11.03 7.70
C GLY A 43 3.24 -11.06 7.84
N ASP A 44 2.61 -9.91 8.09
CA ASP A 44 1.16 -9.77 8.25
C ASP A 44 0.41 -10.14 6.95
N THR A 45 0.89 -9.64 5.80
CA THR A 45 0.22 -9.80 4.50
C THR A 45 0.61 -11.07 3.74
N GLY A 46 1.56 -11.84 4.28
CA GLY A 46 2.06 -13.06 3.68
C GLY A 46 2.85 -12.84 2.38
N ILE A 47 3.48 -11.67 2.23
CA ILE A 47 4.44 -11.39 1.15
C ILE A 47 5.78 -12.05 1.53
N ILE A 48 6.27 -12.93 0.67
CA ILE A 48 7.54 -13.66 0.88
C ILE A 48 8.70 -12.94 0.20
N GLU A 49 8.49 -12.48 -1.04
CA GLU A 49 9.45 -11.71 -1.82
C GLU A 49 8.86 -10.32 -2.09
N LEU A 50 9.59 -9.29 -1.70
CA LEU A 50 9.17 -7.90 -1.85
C LEU A 50 10.01 -7.23 -2.95
N GLU A 51 9.36 -6.73 -3.98
CA GLU A 51 9.89 -5.75 -4.92
C GLU A 51 9.52 -4.34 -4.41
N PRO A 52 10.45 -3.61 -3.75
CA PRO A 52 10.14 -2.36 -3.07
C PRO A 52 9.67 -1.26 -4.02
N MET A 53 10.15 -1.27 -5.27
CA MET A 53 9.73 -0.28 -6.28
C MET A 53 8.28 -0.45 -6.71
N CYS A 54 7.66 -1.59 -6.37
CA CYS A 54 6.26 -1.90 -6.62
C CYS A 54 5.39 -1.75 -5.36
N VAL A 55 5.86 -1.01 -4.35
CA VAL A 55 5.07 -0.65 -3.17
C VAL A 55 5.09 0.86 -2.93
N GLU A 56 3.91 1.46 -3.00
CA GLU A 56 3.71 2.88 -2.73
C GLU A 56 3.14 3.09 -1.34
N ALA A 57 3.80 3.95 -0.56
CA ALA A 57 3.31 4.44 0.72
C ALA A 57 2.87 5.88 0.53
N ILE A 58 1.66 6.20 0.97
CA ILE A 58 1.04 7.51 0.83
C ILE A 58 0.63 7.98 2.22
N HIS A 59 1.00 9.21 2.57
CA HIS A 59 0.65 9.85 3.82
C HIS A 59 -0.03 11.19 3.52
N ALA A 60 -1.29 11.33 3.91
CA ALA A 60 -2.14 12.44 3.51
C ALA A 60 -1.54 13.81 3.88
N GLN A 61 -0.90 13.90 5.05
CA GLN A 61 -0.29 15.15 5.52
C GLN A 61 0.92 15.56 4.69
N ASP A 62 1.71 14.60 4.20
CA ASP A 62 2.86 14.89 3.34
C ASP A 62 2.40 15.38 1.95
N ASP A 63 1.16 15.03 1.56
CA ASP A 63 0.46 15.55 0.37
C ASP A 63 -0.36 16.83 0.66
N GLY A 64 -0.21 17.43 1.84
CA GLY A 64 -0.86 18.69 2.22
C GLY A 64 -2.28 18.57 2.78
N HIS A 65 -2.76 17.36 3.05
CA HIS A 65 -4.06 17.13 3.69
C HIS A 65 -3.91 17.02 5.22
N LEU A 66 -4.40 18.03 5.94
CA LEU A 66 -4.30 18.10 7.41
C LEU A 66 -5.29 17.20 8.17
N THR A 67 -6.20 16.53 7.46
CA THR A 67 -7.22 15.64 8.01
C THR A 67 -7.38 14.42 7.11
N PRO A 68 -7.85 13.27 7.65
CA PRO A 68 -8.22 12.12 6.82
C PRO A 68 -9.16 12.50 5.67
N VAL A 69 -8.92 11.93 4.49
CA VAL A 69 -9.66 12.20 3.24
C VAL A 69 -10.22 10.90 2.66
N VAL A 70 -11.15 11.01 1.71
CA VAL A 70 -11.70 9.84 1.01
C VAL A 70 -10.66 9.20 0.08
N PRO A 71 -10.80 7.90 -0.28
CA PRO A 71 -9.80 7.19 -1.07
C PRO A 71 -9.56 7.82 -2.44
N GLU A 72 -10.59 8.37 -3.08
CA GLU A 72 -10.46 9.07 -4.37
C GLU A 72 -9.49 10.27 -4.32
N ILE A 73 -9.40 10.95 -3.18
CA ILE A 73 -8.46 12.06 -2.97
C ILE A 73 -7.09 11.48 -2.59
N LEU A 74 -7.04 10.58 -1.60
CA LEU A 74 -5.80 10.03 -1.08
C LEU A 74 -4.96 9.30 -2.15
N LEU A 75 -5.61 8.55 -3.04
CA LEU A 75 -4.97 7.64 -3.97
C LEU A 75 -4.75 8.26 -5.37
N ARG A 76 -5.13 9.52 -5.56
CA ARG A 76 -5.11 10.16 -6.88
C ARG A 76 -3.71 10.24 -7.51
N GLY A 77 -2.67 10.31 -6.68
CA GLY A 77 -1.28 10.35 -7.12
C GLY A 77 -0.63 8.98 -7.31
N ALA A 78 -1.32 7.88 -7.01
CA ALA A 78 -0.76 6.54 -7.08
C ALA A 78 -0.51 6.08 -8.52
N SER A 79 0.44 5.17 -8.71
CA SER A 79 0.72 4.61 -10.04
C SER A 79 -0.52 3.96 -10.66
N TYR A 80 -0.76 4.27 -11.94
CA TYR A 80 -1.90 3.77 -12.72
C TYR A 80 -3.28 4.07 -12.13
N ALA A 81 -3.40 5.06 -11.24
CA ALA A 81 -4.66 5.38 -10.56
C ALA A 81 -5.82 5.64 -11.54
N ASP A 82 -5.54 6.22 -12.71
CA ASP A 82 -6.53 6.43 -13.78
C ASP A 82 -7.20 5.13 -14.27
N GLN A 83 -6.53 3.98 -14.15
CA GLN A 83 -7.04 2.68 -14.58
C GLN A 83 -7.84 1.96 -13.48
N TRP A 84 -7.36 2.01 -12.24
CA TRP A 84 -7.89 1.19 -11.16
C TRP A 84 -8.70 1.95 -10.11
N LEU A 85 -8.44 3.24 -9.89
CA LEU A 85 -9.17 4.05 -8.91
C LEU A 85 -10.68 4.15 -9.19
N PRO A 86 -11.16 4.19 -10.45
CA PRO A 86 -12.60 4.16 -10.73
C PRO A 86 -13.33 2.89 -10.26
N GLN A 87 -12.60 1.81 -9.96
CA GLN A 87 -13.14 0.56 -9.43
C GLN A 87 -13.32 0.60 -7.90
N VAL A 88 -12.80 1.63 -7.23
CA VAL A 88 -12.84 1.78 -5.78
C VAL A 88 -14.20 2.34 -5.35
N GLU A 89 -15.01 1.50 -4.71
CA GLU A 89 -16.29 1.90 -4.13
C GLU A 89 -16.17 2.07 -2.60
N SER A 90 -15.57 3.18 -2.15
CA SER A 90 -15.49 3.50 -0.72
C SER A 90 -15.46 5.00 -0.44
N THR A 91 -16.13 5.39 0.64
CA THR A 91 -16.11 6.76 1.19
C THR A 91 -15.48 6.80 2.57
N GLU A 92 -14.79 5.74 2.99
CA GLU A 92 -14.13 5.68 4.29
C GLU A 92 -12.94 6.65 4.33
N LEU A 93 -12.86 7.47 5.38
CA LEU A 93 -11.78 8.44 5.53
C LEU A 93 -10.50 7.76 6.03
N ALA A 94 -9.40 8.03 5.37
CA ALA A 94 -8.06 7.54 5.70
C ALA A 94 -7.03 8.67 5.63
N ASP A 95 -5.95 8.55 6.41
CA ASP A 95 -4.80 9.47 6.39
C ASP A 95 -3.51 8.81 5.90
N ALA A 96 -3.53 7.50 5.67
CA ALA A 96 -2.43 6.78 5.05
C ALA A 96 -2.94 5.63 4.19
N ALA A 97 -2.19 5.31 3.14
CA ALA A 97 -2.43 4.17 2.29
C ALA A 97 -1.13 3.45 1.92
N ILE A 98 -1.23 2.14 1.70
CA ILE A 98 -0.19 1.32 1.09
C ILE A 98 -0.79 0.65 -0.13
N CYS A 99 -0.20 0.87 -1.30
CA CYS A 99 -0.57 0.21 -2.54
C CYS A 99 0.52 -0.81 -2.90
N VAL A 100 0.13 -2.08 -3.00
CA VAL A 100 1.02 -3.20 -3.33
C VAL A 100 0.72 -3.64 -4.75
N PHE A 101 1.63 -3.34 -5.67
CA PHE A 101 1.51 -3.68 -7.07
C PHE A 101 2.25 -5.00 -7.38
N ALA A 102 1.77 -5.73 -8.38
CA ALA A 102 2.56 -6.79 -9.02
C ALA A 102 4.00 -6.29 -9.34
N PRO A 103 5.03 -7.15 -9.20
CA PRO A 103 4.97 -8.60 -9.02
C PRO A 103 4.78 -9.07 -7.56
N ASN A 104 4.60 -8.15 -6.60
CA ASN A 104 4.36 -8.53 -5.20
C ASN A 104 3.07 -9.35 -5.06
N VAL A 105 3.13 -10.48 -4.35
CA VAL A 105 1.98 -11.37 -4.13
C VAL A 105 1.52 -11.27 -2.67
N VAL A 106 0.32 -10.72 -2.48
CA VAL A 106 -0.36 -10.67 -1.17
C VAL A 106 -1.16 -11.95 -1.00
N THR A 107 -0.78 -12.81 -0.04
CA THR A 107 -1.47 -14.08 0.22
C THR A 107 -2.45 -14.00 1.40
N ASN A 108 -2.27 -13.02 2.28
CA ASN A 108 -3.09 -12.82 3.48
C ASN A 108 -3.48 -11.34 3.67
N PRO A 109 -4.33 -10.77 2.80
CA PRO A 109 -4.66 -9.33 2.85
C PRO A 109 -5.35 -8.89 4.16
N HIS A 110 -5.98 -9.80 4.90
CA HIS A 110 -6.64 -9.49 6.17
C HIS A 110 -5.79 -9.82 7.41
N GLY A 111 -4.51 -10.20 7.22
CA GLY A 111 -3.60 -10.50 8.32
C GLY A 111 -2.98 -9.28 8.99
N THR A 112 -3.11 -8.10 8.39
CA THR A 112 -2.64 -6.83 8.93
C THR A 112 -3.74 -6.11 9.71
N ALA A 113 -3.33 -5.20 10.61
CA ALA A 113 -4.25 -4.28 11.28
C ALA A 113 -4.76 -3.15 10.36
N LEU A 114 -4.27 -3.07 9.12
CA LEU A 114 -4.77 -2.13 8.12
C LEU A 114 -6.08 -2.62 7.50
N HIS A 115 -6.93 -1.69 7.07
CA HIS A 115 -8.12 -2.06 6.32
C HIS A 115 -7.75 -2.39 4.87
N HIS A 116 -7.86 -3.65 4.47
CA HIS A 116 -7.73 -4.02 3.07
C HIS A 116 -8.97 -3.58 2.28
N LEU A 117 -8.80 -2.54 1.47
CA LEU A 117 -9.88 -1.94 0.68
C LEU A 117 -10.30 -2.83 -0.49
N GLY A 118 -9.34 -3.56 -1.09
CA GLY A 118 -9.61 -4.42 -2.24
C GLY A 118 -8.37 -4.68 -3.09
N GLY A 119 -8.56 -5.53 -4.10
CA GLY A 119 -7.63 -5.73 -5.21
C GLY A 119 -8.26 -5.17 -6.49
N PHE A 120 -7.53 -4.31 -7.21
CA PHE A 120 -8.04 -3.62 -8.40
C PHE A 120 -7.17 -3.87 -9.61
N THR A 121 -7.78 -3.96 -10.78
CA THR A 121 -7.08 -4.34 -12.01
C THR A 121 -6.45 -3.14 -12.70
N TYR A 122 -5.20 -3.29 -13.15
CA TYR A 122 -4.47 -2.30 -13.96
C TYR A 122 -3.58 -2.98 -15.01
N HIS A 123 -3.04 -2.19 -15.94
CA HIS A 123 -2.12 -2.60 -16.99
C HIS A 123 -0.83 -1.77 -16.90
N ALA A 124 0.30 -2.47 -16.70
CA ALA A 124 1.65 -1.90 -16.66
C ALA A 124 2.28 -1.81 -18.07
#